data_AF-A0A0C9PY09-F1
#
_entry.id   AF-A0A0C9PY09-F1
#
_cell.length_a   1.000
_cell.length_b   1.000
_cell.length_c   1.000
_cell.angle_alpha   90.00
_cell.angle_beta   90.00
_cell.angle_gamma   90.00
#
_symmetry.space_group_name_H-M   'P 1'
#
loop_
_entity.id
_entity.type
_entity.pdbx_description
1 polymer ?
#
loop_
_entity_poly.entity_id
_entity_poly.type
_entity_poly.pdbx_seq_one_letter_code
_entity_poly.pdbx_strand_id
1 'polypeptide(L)'
;STPWEGGLYKLRMIFKDDYPSSPPKCKFEPPLFHPNVYPSGTVCLSLLDEEKDWRPAITIKQILLGIQDLLNEPNVKDPAQAEAYTIYWMSGISSKLHKLNTGLVTSCVVGLALSYYSYIVETAKEQDENYEAMCDISEHVSCTKAFMSEYGKGFGLIPESSIFYLPNCLYGLGFYAIIAIISVFNKFSYTVVLLSLSIGSCLSSVYLAWVLYILNSVCVVCVSTYVVNAVILVLSYRKLRILTRPVPSAYSQKSNRRKRH
;
A
#
# COMPACT_ATOMS: atom_id res chain seq x y z
N SER A 1 3.99 9.08 -17.73
CA SER A 1 4.26 7.98 -18.65
C SER A 1 3.16 6.94 -18.55
N THR A 2 2.52 6.57 -19.67
CA THR A 2 1.45 5.53 -19.73
C THR A 2 1.96 4.33 -20.52
N PRO A 3 1.35 3.13 -20.38
CA PRO A 3 1.76 1.95 -21.16
C PRO A 3 1.66 2.11 -22.68
N TRP A 4 0.95 3.14 -23.15
CA TRP A 4 0.71 3.45 -24.56
C TRP A 4 1.61 4.55 -25.11
N GLU A 5 2.39 5.19 -24.23
CA GLU A 5 3.25 6.30 -24.59
C GLU A 5 4.29 5.88 -25.65
N GLY A 6 4.43 6.70 -26.70
CA GLY A 6 5.31 6.40 -27.83
C GLY A 6 4.81 5.29 -28.77
N GLY A 7 3.66 4.68 -28.49
CA GLY A 7 3.05 3.66 -29.33
C GLY A 7 2.37 4.23 -30.59
N LEU A 8 2.43 3.48 -31.69
CA LEU A 8 1.70 3.77 -32.92
C LEU A 8 0.70 2.64 -33.21
N TYR A 9 -0.60 2.96 -33.12
CA TYR A 9 -1.68 1.98 -33.27
C TYR A 9 -2.57 2.36 -34.46
N LYS A 10 -2.78 1.43 -35.38
CA LYS A 10 -3.65 1.64 -36.54
C LYS A 10 -5.12 1.48 -36.13
N LEU A 11 -5.89 2.55 -36.28
CA LEU A 11 -7.33 2.58 -36.05
C LEU A 11 -8.07 2.77 -37.37
N ARG A 12 -9.00 1.87 -37.69
CA ARG A 12 -9.93 1.99 -38.80
C ARG A 12 -11.26 2.57 -38.29
N MET A 13 -11.71 3.67 -38.89
CA MET A 13 -13.03 4.25 -38.67
C MET A 13 -13.94 3.92 -39.85
N ILE A 14 -15.13 3.41 -39.58
CA ILE A 14 -16.11 2.99 -40.59
C ILE A 14 -17.38 3.81 -40.38
N PHE A 15 -17.73 4.62 -41.35
CA PHE A 15 -18.95 5.45 -41.36
C PHE A 15 -20.03 4.71 -42.14
N LYS A 16 -21.24 4.63 -41.58
CA LYS A 16 -22.42 4.10 -42.26
C LYS A 16 -23.09 5.21 -43.08
N ASP A 17 -24.00 4.83 -43.98
CA ASP A 17 -24.75 5.76 -44.83
C ASP A 17 -25.65 6.73 -44.04
N ASP A 18 -26.03 6.38 -42.81
CA ASP A 18 -26.87 7.17 -41.91
C ASP A 18 -26.06 8.07 -40.96
N TYR A 19 -24.73 8.15 -41.09
CA TYR A 19 -23.90 9.10 -40.36
C TYR A 19 -24.31 10.56 -40.70
N PRO A 20 -24.47 11.47 -39.72
CA PRO A 20 -24.08 11.36 -38.31
C PRO A 20 -25.20 10.91 -37.35
N SER A 21 -26.34 10.43 -37.85
CA SER A 21 -27.41 9.90 -36.98
C SER A 21 -26.89 8.72 -36.15
N SER A 22 -26.12 7.82 -36.78
CA SER A 22 -25.36 6.76 -36.10
C SER A 22 -23.88 7.11 -35.92
N PRO A 23 -23.20 6.62 -34.87
CA PRO A 23 -21.76 6.78 -34.68
C PRO A 23 -20.97 5.94 -35.67
N PRO A 24 -19.74 6.36 -36.01
CA PRO A 24 -18.82 5.51 -36.75
C PRO A 24 -18.37 4.32 -35.89
N LYS A 25 -18.07 3.19 -36.52
CA LYS A 25 -17.40 2.06 -35.84
C LYS A 25 -15.90 2.27 -35.85
N CYS A 26 -15.27 2.20 -34.68
CA CYS A 26 -13.81 2.29 -34.54
C CYS A 26 -13.23 0.91 -34.22
N LYS A 27 -12.18 0.49 -34.96
CA LYS A 27 -11.55 -0.83 -34.80
C LYS A 27 -10.04 -0.74 -34.92
N PHE A 28 -9.32 -1.34 -33.98
CA PHE A 28 -7.86 -1.51 -34.05
C PHE A 28 -7.49 -2.70 -34.95
N GLU A 29 -6.49 -2.49 -35.82
CA GLU A 29 -5.96 -3.52 -36.74
C GLU A 29 -4.41 -3.52 -36.71
N PRO A 30 -3.77 -4.51 -36.04
CA PRO A 30 -4.37 -5.66 -35.36
C PRO A 30 -5.15 -5.28 -34.07
N PRO A 31 -6.03 -6.18 -33.56
CA PRO A 31 -6.75 -5.94 -32.31
C PRO A 31 -5.81 -5.66 -31.12
N LEU A 32 -6.17 -4.66 -30.30
CA LEU A 32 -5.44 -4.35 -29.08
C LEU A 32 -5.98 -5.15 -27.89
N PHE A 33 -5.08 -5.70 -27.09
CA PHE A 33 -5.44 -6.34 -25.83
C PHE A 33 -5.73 -5.27 -24.76
N HIS A 34 -7.01 -4.92 -24.59
CA HIS A 34 -7.43 -3.83 -23.71
C HIS A 34 -8.80 -4.14 -23.08
N PRO A 35 -9.09 -3.74 -21.81
CA PRO A 35 -10.37 -4.05 -21.16
C PRO A 35 -11.60 -3.60 -21.96
N ASN A 36 -11.50 -2.52 -22.73
CA ASN A 36 -12.58 -1.95 -23.54
C ASN A 36 -12.39 -2.10 -25.07
N VAL A 37 -11.57 -3.05 -25.51
CA VAL A 37 -11.47 -3.43 -26.93
C VAL A 37 -11.88 -4.89 -27.05
N TYR A 38 -12.80 -5.20 -27.95
CA TYR A 38 -13.22 -6.57 -28.22
C TYR A 38 -12.10 -7.36 -28.93
N PRO A 39 -12.11 -8.70 -28.86
CA PRO A 39 -11.18 -9.53 -29.65
C PRO A 39 -11.22 -9.26 -31.16
N SER A 40 -12.35 -8.75 -31.66
CA SER A 40 -12.51 -8.30 -33.05
C SER A 40 -11.70 -7.04 -33.40
N GLY A 41 -11.14 -6.35 -32.41
CA GLY A 41 -10.52 -5.02 -32.49
C GLY A 41 -11.50 -3.86 -32.28
N THR A 42 -12.81 -4.12 -32.22
CA THR A 42 -13.83 -3.06 -32.06
C THR A 42 -13.70 -2.37 -30.70
N VAL A 43 -13.70 -1.04 -30.70
CA VAL A 43 -13.63 -0.23 -29.47
C VAL A 43 -15.01 -0.13 -28.81
N CYS A 44 -15.08 -0.40 -27.51
CA CYS A 44 -16.26 -0.18 -26.67
C CYS A 44 -16.11 1.16 -25.93
N LEU A 45 -16.67 2.22 -26.48
CA LEU A 45 -16.69 3.57 -25.91
C LEU A 45 -18.12 4.10 -25.98
N SER A 46 -18.62 4.77 -24.94
CA SER A 46 -20.00 5.27 -24.91
C SER A 46 -20.27 6.32 -25.99
N LEU A 47 -19.24 7.08 -26.41
CA LEU A 47 -19.31 7.99 -27.56
C LEU A 47 -19.46 7.26 -28.91
N LEU A 48 -19.34 5.93 -28.95
CA LEU A 48 -19.51 5.10 -30.15
C LEU A 48 -20.77 4.23 -30.07
N ASP A 49 -21.68 4.53 -29.15
CA ASP A 49 -22.86 3.74 -28.82
C ASP A 49 -24.11 4.63 -28.89
N GLU A 50 -25.03 4.28 -29.79
CA GLU A 50 -26.26 5.03 -30.10
C GLU A 50 -27.18 5.16 -28.87
N GLU A 51 -27.15 4.17 -27.97
CA GLU A 51 -28.00 4.12 -26.78
C GLU A 51 -27.38 4.82 -25.56
N LYS A 52 -26.15 5.34 -25.69
CA LYS A 52 -25.40 5.95 -24.58
C LYS A 52 -25.13 7.43 -24.83
N ASP A 53 -23.87 7.78 -25.12
CA ASP A 53 -23.40 9.16 -25.13
C ASP A 53 -23.24 9.73 -26.54
N TRP A 54 -23.59 8.97 -27.59
CA TRP A 54 -23.50 9.46 -28.96
C TRP A 54 -24.42 10.65 -29.21
N ARG A 55 -23.90 11.65 -29.92
CA ARG A 55 -24.65 12.79 -30.44
C ARG A 55 -24.09 13.14 -31.82
N PRO A 56 -24.93 13.46 -32.82
CA PRO A 56 -24.46 13.85 -34.16
C PRO A 56 -23.46 15.02 -34.18
N ALA A 57 -23.43 15.84 -33.13
CA ALA A 57 -22.50 16.95 -32.95
C ALA A 57 -21.08 16.52 -32.49
N ILE A 58 -20.87 15.26 -32.11
CA ILE A 58 -19.56 14.76 -31.68
C ILE A 58 -18.64 14.66 -32.90
N THR A 59 -17.53 15.38 -32.82
CA THR A 59 -16.51 15.45 -33.88
C THR A 59 -15.58 14.24 -33.84
N ILE A 60 -14.95 13.94 -34.99
CA ILE A 60 -13.89 12.91 -35.08
C ILE A 60 -12.77 13.17 -34.06
N LYS A 61 -12.39 14.44 -33.85
CA LYS A 61 -11.39 14.81 -32.84
C LYS A 61 -11.79 14.36 -31.44
N GLN A 62 -13.04 14.59 -31.04
CA GLN A 62 -13.56 14.18 -29.73
C GLN A 62 -13.59 12.65 -29.58
N ILE A 63 -13.93 11.92 -30.65
CA ILE A 63 -13.86 10.45 -30.67
C ILE A 63 -12.41 9.99 -30.42
N LEU A 64 -11.45 10.53 -31.17
CA LEU A 64 -10.04 10.13 -31.05
C LEU A 64 -9.43 10.48 -29.70
N LEU A 65 -9.81 11.62 -29.10
CA LEU A 65 -9.42 11.96 -27.73
C LEU A 65 -10.05 11.00 -26.73
N GLY A 66 -11.36 10.71 -26.85
CA GLY A 66 -12.05 9.76 -25.99
C GLY A 66 -11.46 8.34 -26.07
N ILE A 67 -10.99 7.89 -27.24
CA ILE A 67 -10.29 6.62 -27.39
C ILE A 67 -8.92 6.66 -26.69
N GLN A 68 -8.14 7.74 -26.83
CA GLN A 68 -6.86 7.89 -26.13
C GLN A 68 -7.04 7.89 -24.62
N ASP A 69 -8.03 8.63 -24.12
CA ASP A 69 -8.38 8.66 -22.71
C ASP A 69 -8.82 7.27 -22.23
N LEU A 70 -9.64 6.56 -23.00
CA LEU A 70 -10.07 5.19 -22.69
C LEU A 70 -8.91 4.20 -22.61
N LEU A 71 -7.89 4.33 -23.46
CA LEU A 71 -6.69 3.50 -23.39
C LEU A 71 -5.93 3.77 -22.08
N ASN A 72 -5.80 5.04 -21.69
CA ASN A 72 -5.10 5.43 -20.46
C ASN A 72 -5.89 5.05 -19.19
N GLU A 73 -7.21 5.27 -19.21
CA GLU A 73 -8.13 5.03 -18.10
C GLU A 73 -9.29 4.11 -18.56
N PRO A 74 -9.09 2.78 -18.51
CA PRO A 74 -10.11 1.84 -18.95
C PRO A 74 -11.42 1.97 -18.16
N ASN A 75 -12.55 1.92 -18.86
CA ASN A 75 -13.86 1.84 -18.23
C ASN A 75 -14.09 0.45 -17.62
N VAL A 76 -13.78 0.33 -16.33
CA VAL A 76 -13.93 -0.90 -15.54
C VAL A 76 -15.38 -1.32 -15.27
N LYS A 77 -16.37 -0.45 -15.52
CA LYS A 77 -17.79 -0.76 -15.29
C LYS A 77 -18.39 -1.56 -16.43
N ASP A 78 -17.90 -1.36 -17.66
CA ASP A 78 -18.38 -2.06 -18.85
C ASP A 78 -17.20 -2.62 -19.68
N PRO A 79 -16.48 -3.64 -19.17
CA PRO A 79 -15.38 -4.25 -19.91
C PRO A 79 -15.93 -5.01 -21.14
N ALA A 80 -15.27 -4.80 -22.28
CA ALA A 80 -15.47 -5.53 -23.52
C ALA A 80 -14.79 -6.90 -23.48
N GLN A 81 -13.65 -7.00 -22.80
CA GLN A 81 -12.84 -8.22 -22.70
C GLN A 81 -12.52 -8.55 -21.24
N ALA A 82 -12.96 -9.74 -20.79
CA ALA A 82 -12.85 -10.18 -19.40
C ALA A 82 -11.41 -10.46 -18.96
N GLU A 83 -10.60 -11.08 -19.83
CA GLU A 83 -9.21 -11.42 -19.54
C GLU A 83 -8.35 -10.16 -19.34
N ALA A 84 -8.46 -9.20 -20.26
CA ALA A 84 -7.74 -7.93 -20.14
C ALA A 84 -8.16 -7.15 -18.90
N TYR A 85 -9.47 -7.11 -18.60
CA TYR A 85 -9.98 -6.51 -17.37
C TYR A 85 -9.39 -7.17 -16.10
N THR A 86 -9.32 -8.50 -16.08
CA THR A 86 -8.81 -9.25 -14.92
C THR A 86 -7.34 -8.94 -14.67
N ILE A 87 -6.52 -8.94 -15.73
CA ILE A 87 -5.10 -8.60 -15.65
C ILE A 87 -4.91 -7.14 -15.21
N TYR A 88 -5.67 -6.19 -15.78
CA TYR A 88 -5.64 -4.78 -15.39
C TYR A 88 -6.00 -4.59 -13.90
N TRP A 89 -7.02 -5.29 -13.42
CA TRP A 89 -7.42 -5.22 -12.02
C TRP A 89 -6.36 -5.80 -11.08
N MET A 90 -5.79 -6.97 -11.43
CA MET A 90 -4.73 -7.61 -10.66
C MET A 90 -3.45 -6.78 -10.62
N SER A 91 -3.05 -6.14 -11.73
CA SER A 91 -1.89 -5.26 -11.77
C SER A 91 -2.08 -4.03 -10.88
N GLY A 92 -3.29 -3.46 -10.87
CA GLY A 92 -3.65 -2.37 -9.97
C GLY A 92 -3.54 -2.74 -8.48
N ILE A 93 -3.90 -3.97 -8.11
CA ILE A 93 -3.72 -4.48 -6.74
C ILE A 93 -2.25 -4.70 -6.42
N SER A 94 -1.51 -5.33 -7.32
CA SER A 94 -0.09 -5.57 -7.16
C SER A 94 0.66 -4.25 -6.92
N SER A 95 0.37 -3.21 -7.70
CA SER A 95 0.92 -1.86 -7.52
C SER A 95 0.57 -1.25 -6.16
N LYS A 96 -0.70 -1.37 -5.71
CA LYS A 96 -1.11 -0.88 -4.39
C LYS A 96 -0.42 -1.63 -3.25
N LEU A 97 -0.29 -2.96 -3.35
CA LEU A 97 0.43 -3.78 -2.37
C LEU A 97 1.91 -3.44 -2.34
N HIS A 98 2.54 -3.21 -3.50
CA HIS A 98 3.93 -2.78 -3.58
C HIS A 98 4.15 -1.46 -2.83
N LYS A 99 3.30 -0.44 -3.07
CA LYS A 99 3.38 0.84 -2.34
C LYS A 99 3.24 0.67 -0.83
N LEU A 100 2.34 -0.21 -0.38
CA LEU A 100 2.18 -0.51 1.05
C LEU A 100 3.41 -1.24 1.62
N ASN A 101 3.96 -2.22 0.91
CA ASN A 101 5.16 -2.95 1.32
C ASN A 101 6.36 -2.00 1.41
N THR A 102 6.54 -1.10 0.44
CA THR A 102 7.57 -0.05 0.50
C THR A 102 7.38 0.81 1.74
N GLY A 103 6.16 1.30 2.01
CA GLY A 103 5.88 2.10 3.21
C GLY A 103 6.17 1.34 4.52
N LEU A 104 5.81 0.05 4.59
CA LEU A 104 6.11 -0.81 5.73
C LEU A 104 7.62 -0.95 5.93
N VAL A 105 8.36 -1.33 4.89
CA VAL A 105 9.82 -1.49 4.94
C VAL A 105 10.51 -0.17 5.32
N THR A 106 10.11 0.96 4.73
CA THR A 106 10.66 2.27 5.11
C THR A 106 10.40 2.60 6.58
N SER A 107 9.20 2.30 7.10
CA SER A 107 8.89 2.50 8.52
C SER A 107 9.76 1.60 9.41
N CYS A 108 10.01 0.35 9.00
CA CYS A 108 10.92 -0.56 9.71
C CYS A 108 12.37 -0.08 9.68
N VAL A 109 12.84 0.50 8.57
CA VAL A 109 14.19 1.09 8.50
C VAL A 109 14.34 2.25 9.50
N VAL A 110 13.32 3.12 9.61
CA VAL A 110 13.31 4.18 10.62
C VAL A 110 13.30 3.58 12.03
N GLY A 111 12.46 2.57 12.29
CA GLY A 111 12.41 1.86 13.57
C GLY A 111 13.74 1.20 13.95
N LEU A 112 14.41 0.54 13.00
CA LEU A 112 15.74 -0.05 13.18
C LEU A 112 16.77 1.01 13.53
N ALA A 113 16.77 2.16 12.85
CA ALA A 113 17.70 3.25 13.15
C ALA A 113 17.47 3.81 14.57
N LEU A 114 16.21 4.02 14.96
CA LEU A 114 15.87 4.48 16.32
C LEU A 114 16.30 3.46 17.38
N SER A 115 16.00 2.17 17.19
CA SER A 115 16.40 1.11 18.11
C SER A 115 17.92 0.92 18.18
N TYR A 116 18.62 1.05 17.05
CA TYR A 116 20.08 1.01 17.02
C TYR A 116 20.69 2.20 17.76
N TYR A 117 20.16 3.41 17.54
CA TYR A 117 20.58 4.59 18.29
C TYR A 117 20.33 4.44 19.80
N SER A 118 19.18 3.90 20.21
CA SER A 118 18.92 3.56 21.61
C SER A 118 19.96 2.58 22.17
N TYR A 119 20.30 1.53 21.42
CA TYR A 119 21.34 0.58 21.82
C TYR A 119 22.70 1.26 22.04
N ILE A 120 23.10 2.18 21.13
CA ILE A 120 24.33 2.95 21.29
C ILE A 120 24.28 3.84 22.54
N VAL A 121 23.17 4.55 22.77
CA VAL A 121 23.03 5.40 23.96
C VAL A 121 23.12 4.59 25.25
N GLU A 122 22.41 3.47 25.32
CA GLU A 122 22.38 2.61 26.49
C GLU A 122 23.76 2.01 26.79
N THR A 123 24.41 1.43 25.78
CA THR A 123 25.75 0.84 25.95
C THR A 123 26.84 1.88 26.24
N ALA A 124 26.78 3.06 25.62
CA ALA A 124 27.72 4.14 25.90
C ALA A 124 27.55 4.66 27.33
N LYS A 125 26.31 4.80 27.82
CA LYS A 125 26.04 5.25 29.19
C LYS A 125 26.42 4.20 30.24
N GLU A 126 26.26 2.91 29.94
CA GLU A 126 26.73 1.83 30.81
C GLU A 126 28.26 1.80 30.94
N GLN A 127 28.97 2.17 29.87
CA GLN A 127 30.43 2.16 29.85
C GLN A 127 31.04 3.43 30.46
N ASP A 128 30.41 4.59 30.27
CA ASP A 128 30.84 5.88 30.80
C ASP A 128 29.67 6.62 31.44
N GLU A 129 29.70 6.73 32.77
CA GLU A 129 28.68 7.46 33.55
C GLU A 129 28.61 8.95 33.18
N ASN A 130 29.66 9.54 32.62
CA ASN A 130 29.68 10.94 32.18
C ASN A 130 29.18 11.14 30.74
N TYR A 131 28.85 10.07 30.02
CA TYR A 131 28.31 10.18 28.67
C TYR A 131 26.98 10.93 28.67
N GLU A 132 26.83 11.89 27.76
CA GLU A 132 25.59 12.64 27.50
C GLU A 132 25.08 12.32 26.10
N ALA A 133 23.84 11.82 26.01
CA ALA A 133 23.25 11.46 24.74
C ALA A 133 22.73 12.70 24.00
N MET A 134 22.81 12.69 22.66
CA MET A 134 22.25 13.79 21.84
C MET A 134 20.73 13.98 22.01
N CYS A 135 20.05 12.93 22.50
CA CYS A 135 18.61 12.94 22.74
C CYS A 135 18.23 13.34 24.17
N ASP A 136 19.21 13.73 25.00
CA ASP A 136 19.01 14.40 26.27
C ASP A 136 19.06 15.91 26.04
N ILE A 137 17.89 16.52 25.84
CA ILE A 137 17.74 17.92 25.43
C ILE A 137 17.61 18.84 26.66
N SER A 138 16.96 18.34 27.70
CA SER A 138 16.77 19.03 28.97
C SER A 138 16.47 18.02 30.07
N GLU A 139 16.44 18.46 31.33
CA GLU A 139 16.10 17.61 32.48
C GLU A 139 14.75 16.87 32.32
N HIS A 140 13.78 17.52 31.66
CA HIS A 140 12.44 16.95 31.42
C HIS A 140 12.36 16.18 30.08
N VAL A 141 13.40 16.25 29.25
CA VAL A 141 13.47 15.59 27.94
C VAL A 141 14.76 14.79 27.88
N SER A 142 14.75 13.63 28.53
CA SER A 142 15.90 12.73 28.58
C SER A 142 15.51 11.31 28.19
N CYS A 143 16.18 10.79 27.17
CA CYS A 143 16.06 9.39 26.76
C CYS A 143 16.91 8.50 27.66
N THR A 144 18.06 8.98 28.13
CA THR A 144 18.92 8.23 29.05
C THR A 144 18.18 7.90 30.35
N LYS A 145 17.40 8.84 30.90
CA LYS A 145 16.54 8.60 32.06
C LYS A 145 15.51 7.49 31.82
N ALA A 146 15.02 7.33 30.59
CA ALA A 146 14.11 6.24 30.24
C ALA A 146 14.86 4.91 30.07
N PHE A 147 15.98 4.90 29.34
CA PHE A 147 16.74 3.68 29.03
C PHE A 147 17.44 3.07 30.25
N MET A 148 17.92 3.91 31.18
CA MET A 148 18.60 3.45 32.40
C MET A 148 17.62 3.18 33.56
N SER A 149 16.32 3.31 33.33
CA SER A 149 15.30 2.96 34.35
C SER A 149 15.13 1.44 34.47
N GLU A 150 14.46 0.99 35.54
CA GLU A 150 14.08 -0.42 35.71
C GLU A 150 13.23 -0.97 34.54
N TYR A 151 12.56 -0.08 33.79
CA TYR A 151 11.74 -0.44 32.64
C TYR A 151 12.54 -0.53 31.34
N GLY A 152 13.79 -0.05 31.31
CA GLY A 152 14.66 -0.03 30.14
C GLY A 152 15.10 -1.41 29.66
N LYS A 153 15.08 -2.40 30.56
CA LYS A 153 15.38 -3.81 30.29
C LYS A 153 14.15 -4.66 30.56
N GLY A 154 13.87 -5.59 29.65
CA GLY A 154 12.78 -6.56 29.80
C GLY A 154 11.40 -5.91 30.05
N PHE A 155 11.20 -4.68 29.57
CA PHE A 155 10.02 -3.84 29.80
C PHE A 155 9.69 -3.61 31.29
N GLY A 156 10.60 -3.88 32.23
CA GLY A 156 10.31 -3.90 33.68
C GLY A 156 9.34 -5.00 34.11
N LEU A 157 9.12 -6.01 33.25
CA LEU A 157 8.22 -7.14 33.49
C LEU A 157 8.95 -8.47 33.56
N ILE A 158 10.14 -8.55 32.97
CA ILE A 158 10.94 -9.78 32.91
C ILE A 158 11.94 -9.76 34.07
N PRO A 159 12.02 -10.84 34.89
CA PRO A 159 12.95 -10.90 36.01
C PRO A 159 14.41 -11.01 35.53
N GLU A 160 15.33 -10.43 36.30
CA GLU A 160 16.77 -10.41 35.98
C GLU A 160 17.42 -11.79 35.87
N SER A 161 16.83 -12.80 36.51
CA SER A 161 17.27 -14.19 36.43
C SER A 161 16.94 -14.87 35.09
N SER A 162 16.11 -14.24 34.25
CA SER A 162 15.68 -14.78 32.97
C SER A 162 16.69 -14.51 31.87
N ILE A 163 16.85 -15.47 30.95
CA ILE A 163 17.61 -15.28 29.70
C ILE A 163 17.03 -14.17 28.80
N PHE A 164 15.77 -13.78 29.05
CA PHE A 164 15.07 -12.73 28.34
C PHE A 164 15.18 -11.37 29.07
N TYR A 165 16.04 -11.25 30.09
CA TYR A 165 16.33 -9.93 30.66
C TYR A 165 17.32 -9.19 29.75
N LEU A 166 16.77 -8.58 28.70
CA LEU A 166 17.54 -7.89 27.66
C LEU A 166 17.10 -6.43 27.55
N PRO A 167 17.99 -5.52 27.11
CA PRO A 167 17.63 -4.16 26.72
C PRO A 167 16.43 -4.11 25.77
N ASN A 168 15.48 -3.20 26.02
CA ASN A 168 14.30 -3.03 25.18
C ASN A 168 14.67 -2.71 23.72
N CYS A 169 15.79 -2.01 23.51
CA CYS A 169 16.29 -1.68 22.19
C CYS A 169 16.62 -2.93 21.34
N LEU A 170 17.05 -4.05 21.95
CA LEU A 170 17.29 -5.30 21.23
C LEU A 170 15.99 -5.97 20.76
N TYR A 171 14.93 -5.91 21.57
CA TYR A 171 13.60 -6.33 21.15
C TYR A 171 13.10 -5.48 19.98
N GLY A 172 13.35 -4.17 20.00
CA GLY A 172 13.06 -3.26 18.89
C GLY A 172 13.79 -3.66 17.61
N LEU A 173 15.11 -3.90 17.67
CA LEU A 173 15.90 -4.37 16.53
C LEU A 173 15.35 -5.66 15.93
N GLY A 174 15.08 -6.66 16.78
CA GLY A 174 14.49 -7.93 16.33
C GLY A 174 13.11 -7.75 15.72
N PHE A 175 12.24 -6.97 16.37
CA PHE A 175 10.89 -6.67 15.88
C PHE A 175 10.91 -6.04 14.50
N TYR A 176 11.63 -4.93 14.31
CA TYR A 176 11.63 -4.22 13.04
C TYR A 176 12.28 -5.03 11.91
N ALA A 177 13.30 -5.85 12.21
CA ALA A 177 13.87 -6.77 11.23
C ALA A 177 12.85 -7.84 10.78
N ILE A 178 12.14 -8.47 11.73
CA ILE A 178 11.12 -9.47 11.45
C ILE A 178 9.96 -8.86 10.64
N ILE A 179 9.47 -7.68 11.03
CA ILE A 179 8.40 -6.98 10.32
C ILE A 179 8.83 -6.64 8.89
N ALA A 180 10.05 -6.13 8.68
CA ALA A 180 10.57 -5.84 7.34
C ALA A 180 10.54 -7.09 6.45
N ILE A 181 10.99 -8.24 6.95
CA ILE A 181 11.00 -9.51 6.22
C ILE A 181 9.58 -10.00 5.92
N ILE A 182 8.69 -10.02 6.92
CA ILE A 182 7.31 -10.51 6.72
C ILE A 182 6.53 -9.58 5.77
N SER A 183 6.80 -8.27 5.82
CA SER A 183 6.07 -7.26 5.06
C SER A 183 6.22 -7.38 3.55
N VAL A 184 7.26 -8.04 3.02
CA VAL A 184 7.40 -8.20 1.56
C VAL A 184 6.48 -9.30 0.99
N PHE A 185 6.01 -10.22 1.83
CA PHE A 185 5.14 -11.31 1.39
C PHE A 185 3.68 -10.86 1.32
N ASN A 186 3.03 -11.10 0.19
CA ASN A 186 1.63 -10.72 -0.07
C ASN A 186 0.67 -11.91 0.10
N LYS A 187 0.84 -12.69 1.17
CA LYS A 187 -0.11 -13.76 1.53
C LYS A 187 -0.94 -13.38 2.75
N PHE A 188 -2.16 -13.91 2.81
CA PHE A 188 -3.08 -13.68 3.92
C PHE A 188 -2.45 -14.04 5.27
N SER A 189 -1.90 -15.26 5.41
CA SER A 189 -1.31 -15.74 6.66
C SER A 189 -0.18 -14.84 7.20
N TYR A 190 0.77 -14.45 6.34
CA TYR A 190 1.84 -13.52 6.71
C TYR A 190 1.31 -12.15 7.13
N THR A 191 0.27 -11.66 6.45
CA THR A 191 -0.32 -10.35 6.76
C THR A 191 -1.09 -10.36 8.08
N VAL A 192 -1.69 -11.49 8.45
CA VAL A 192 -2.31 -11.68 9.78
C VAL A 192 -1.24 -11.67 10.86
N VAL A 193 -0.14 -12.42 10.69
CA VAL A 193 0.98 -12.41 11.66
C VAL A 193 1.56 -11.00 11.80
N LEU A 194 1.83 -10.33 10.69
CA LEU A 194 2.27 -8.93 10.64
C LEU A 194 1.35 -8.01 11.46
N LEU A 195 0.03 -8.11 11.24
CA LEU A 195 -0.95 -7.29 11.95
C LEU A 195 -0.96 -7.59 13.45
N SER A 196 -0.93 -8.86 13.85
CA SER A 196 -0.90 -9.27 15.26
C SER A 196 0.33 -8.74 15.99
N LEU A 197 1.51 -8.86 15.38
CA LEU A 197 2.76 -8.31 15.95
C LEU A 197 2.69 -6.78 16.06
N SER A 198 2.12 -6.11 15.06
CA SER A 198 1.96 -4.64 15.07
C SER A 198 1.03 -4.17 16.19
N ILE A 199 -0.09 -4.87 16.40
CA ILE A 199 -1.01 -4.62 17.52
C ILE A 199 -0.29 -4.79 18.85
N GLY A 200 0.45 -5.89 19.01
CA GLY A 200 1.26 -6.14 20.20
C GLY A 200 2.24 -4.99 20.50
N SER A 201 2.98 -4.53 19.48
CA SER A 201 3.92 -3.40 19.68
C SER A 201 3.22 -2.09 20.06
N CYS A 202 2.00 -1.84 19.56
CA CYS A 202 1.23 -0.66 19.92
C CYS A 202 0.73 -0.75 21.38
N LEU A 203 0.29 -1.92 21.83
CA LEU A 203 -0.06 -2.15 23.23
C LEU A 203 1.15 -1.94 24.15
N SER A 204 2.31 -2.48 23.78
CA SER A 204 3.57 -2.22 24.50
C SER A 204 3.95 -0.73 24.48
N SER A 205 3.72 -0.03 23.36
CA SER A 205 3.99 1.42 23.25
C SER A 205 3.10 2.24 24.19
N VAL A 206 1.82 1.87 24.33
CA VAL A 206 0.90 2.51 25.29
C VAL A 206 1.36 2.28 26.72
N TYR A 207 1.78 1.06 27.06
CA TYR A 207 2.34 0.75 28.37
C TYR A 207 3.60 1.58 28.66
N LEU A 208 4.56 1.62 27.73
CA LEU A 208 5.80 2.39 27.93
C LEU A 208 5.54 3.91 27.94
N ALA A 209 4.52 4.41 27.25
CA ALA A 209 4.11 5.80 27.36
C ALA A 209 3.59 6.14 28.77
N TRP A 210 2.84 5.22 29.40
CA TRP A 210 2.43 5.36 30.79
C TRP A 210 3.64 5.30 31.76
N VAL A 211 4.64 4.48 31.46
CA VAL A 211 5.91 4.47 32.21
C VAL A 211 6.63 5.82 32.11
N LEU A 212 6.73 6.41 30.92
CA LEU A 212 7.35 7.74 30.74
C LEU A 212 6.63 8.83 31.58
N TYR A 213 5.31 8.72 31.70
CA TYR A 213 4.54 9.59 32.57
C TYR A 213 4.93 9.43 34.06
N ILE A 214 5.11 8.19 34.54
CA ILE A 214 5.58 7.93 35.92
C ILE A 214 7.00 8.43 36.15
N LEU A 215 7.89 8.24 35.19
CA LEU A 215 9.28 8.70 35.27
C LEU A 215 9.39 10.24 35.21
N ASN A 216 8.30 10.96 34.94
CA ASN A 216 8.28 12.41 34.74
C ASN A 216 9.39 12.84 33.77
N SER A 217 9.44 12.21 32.58
CA SER A 217 10.42 12.49 31.53
C SER A 217 9.82 12.23 30.15
N VAL A 218 10.18 13.05 29.16
CA VAL A 218 9.83 12.87 27.76
C VAL A 218 11.01 12.28 27.00
N CYS A 219 10.87 11.04 26.56
CA CYS A 219 11.85 10.39 25.68
C CYS A 219 11.46 10.56 24.21
N VAL A 220 12.12 11.48 23.48
CA VAL A 220 11.80 11.77 22.06
C VAL A 220 12.00 10.55 21.16
N VAL A 221 13.03 9.73 21.41
CA VAL A 221 13.28 8.49 20.66
C VAL A 221 12.17 7.46 20.89
N CYS A 222 11.68 7.36 22.12
CA CYS A 222 10.59 6.46 22.50
C CYS A 222 9.28 6.88 21.83
N VAL A 223 8.93 8.17 21.93
CA VAL A 223 7.74 8.73 21.27
C VAL A 223 7.82 8.54 19.75
N SER A 224 9.00 8.73 19.15
CA SER A 224 9.21 8.48 17.72
C SER A 224 8.97 7.00 17.36
N THR A 225 9.47 6.08 18.17
CA THR A 225 9.23 4.63 18.06
C THR A 225 7.72 4.31 18.13
N TYR A 226 6.98 4.96 19.03
CA TYR A 226 5.53 4.75 19.15
C TYR A 226 4.78 5.21 17.91
N VAL A 227 5.17 6.36 17.33
CA VAL A 227 4.62 6.84 16.05
C VAL A 227 4.91 5.85 14.92
N VAL A 228 6.14 5.34 14.83
CA VAL A 228 6.50 4.30 13.85
C VAL A 228 5.63 3.06 14.00
N ASN A 229 5.41 2.57 15.22
CA ASN A 229 4.56 1.40 15.49
C ASN A 229 3.11 1.64 15.06
N ALA A 230 2.55 2.81 15.34
CA ALA A 230 1.20 3.18 14.90
C ALA A 230 1.10 3.23 13.37
N VAL A 231 2.10 3.78 12.68
CA VAL A 231 2.16 3.79 11.20
C VAL A 231 2.21 2.37 10.66
N ILE A 232 3.06 1.50 11.21
CA ILE A 232 3.16 0.09 10.80
C ILE A 232 1.81 -0.63 10.99
N LEU A 233 1.11 -0.40 12.11
CA LEU A 233 -0.22 -0.97 12.35
C LEU A 233 -1.23 -0.53 11.29
N VAL A 234 -1.29 0.76 10.98
CA VAL A 234 -2.21 1.30 9.97
C VAL A 234 -1.91 0.73 8.58
N LEU A 235 -0.63 0.68 8.19
CA LEU A 235 -0.22 0.12 6.90
C LEU A 235 -0.52 -1.38 6.80
N SER A 236 -0.28 -2.12 7.88
CA SER A 236 -0.58 -3.56 7.97
C SER A 236 -2.08 -3.85 7.85
N TYR A 237 -2.91 -3.04 8.53
CA TYR A 237 -4.37 -3.12 8.39
C TYR A 237 -4.83 -2.82 6.97
N ARG A 238 -4.29 -1.76 6.34
CA ARG A 238 -4.61 -1.42 4.94
C ARG A 238 -4.20 -2.54 3.98
N LYS A 239 -3.06 -3.19 4.21
CA LYS A 239 -2.60 -4.33 3.42
C LYS A 239 -3.56 -5.51 3.53
N LEU A 240 -3.98 -5.86 4.75
CA LEU A 240 -4.98 -6.91 4.98
C LEU A 240 -6.29 -6.60 4.23
N ARG A 241 -6.77 -5.36 4.33
CA ARG A 241 -7.99 -4.90 3.64
C ARG A 241 -7.93 -4.94 2.13
N ILE A 242 -6.74 -4.95 1.52
CA ILE A 242 -6.56 -5.12 0.07
C ILE A 242 -6.57 -6.61 -0.28
N LEU A 243 -5.86 -7.43 0.49
CA LEU A 243 -5.78 -8.88 0.26
C LEU A 243 -7.12 -9.60 0.46
N THR A 244 -8.01 -9.06 1.30
CA THR A 244 -9.36 -9.59 1.52
C THR A 244 -10.41 -9.04 0.56
N ARG A 245 -10.03 -8.18 -0.40
CA ARG A 245 -11.01 -7.68 -1.38
C ARG A 245 -11.46 -8.80 -2.30
N PRO A 246 -12.77 -8.99 -2.47
CA PRO A 246 -13.26 -9.92 -3.47
C PRO A 246 -12.85 -9.46 -4.87
N VAL A 247 -12.53 -10.40 -5.74
CA VAL A 247 -12.37 -10.13 -7.17
C VAL A 247 -13.72 -9.65 -7.71
N PRO A 248 -13.79 -8.50 -8.39
CA PRO A 248 -15.04 -8.00 -8.94
C PRO A 248 -15.64 -9.04 -9.88
N SER A 249 -16.89 -9.40 -9.60
CA SER A 249 -17.68 -10.36 -10.36
C SER A 249 -18.18 -9.77 -11.69
N ALA A 250 -17.32 -9.12 -12.48
CA ALA A 250 -17.66 -8.71 -13.85
C ALA A 250 -18.03 -9.92 -14.76
N TYR A 251 -17.75 -11.14 -14.28
CA TYR A 251 -18.01 -12.41 -14.96
C TYR A 251 -19.42 -13.00 -14.74
N SER A 252 -20.10 -12.72 -13.63
CA SER A 252 -21.35 -13.47 -13.28
C SER A 252 -22.58 -13.01 -14.09
N GLN A 253 -22.65 -11.75 -14.51
CA GLN A 253 -23.85 -11.20 -15.16
C GLN A 253 -23.85 -11.31 -16.69
N LYS A 254 -22.70 -11.22 -17.38
CA LYS A 254 -22.66 -11.26 -18.85
C LYS A 254 -22.77 -12.66 -19.46
N SER A 255 -22.26 -13.72 -18.79
CA SER A 255 -22.40 -15.09 -19.30
C SER A 255 -23.84 -15.60 -19.22
N ASN A 256 -24.60 -15.19 -18.20
CA ASN A 256 -26.03 -15.49 -18.06
C ASN A 256 -26.91 -14.72 -19.05
N ARG A 257 -26.50 -13.53 -19.49
CA ARG A 257 -27.23 -12.76 -20.53
C ARG A 257 -27.01 -13.34 -21.94
N ARG A 258 -25.82 -13.88 -22.25
CA ARG A 258 -25.53 -14.56 -23.52
C ARG A 258 -26.14 -15.98 -23.64
N LYS A 259 -26.58 -16.58 -22.53
CA LYS A 259 -27.31 -17.87 -22.55
C LYS A 259 -28.83 -17.71 -22.61
N ARG A 260 -29.35 -16.48 -22.58
CA ARG A 260 -30.79 -16.17 -22.58
C ARG A 260 -31.26 -15.46 -23.85
N HIS A 261 -30.40 -15.33 -24.86
CA HIS A 261 -30.72 -14.81 -26.18
C HIS A 261 -30.18 -15.76 -27.25
#